data_AF-A0A944WFI8-F1
#
_entry.id   AF-A0A944WFI8-F1
#
_cell.length_a   1.000
_cell.length_b   1.000
_cell.length_c   1.000
_cell.angle_alpha   90.00
_cell.angle_beta   90.00
_cell.angle_gamma   90.00
#
_symmetry.space_group_name_H-M   'P 1'
#
loop_
_entity.id
_entity.type
_entity.pdbx_description
1 polymer ?
#
loop_
_entity_poly.entity_id
_entity_poly.type
_entity_poly.pdbx_seq_one_letter_code
_entity_poly.pdbx_strand_id
1 'polypeptide(L)'
;MPFEFRCPQGHLLEGEIEDVGQDFNCPICGVRFTIPSAPYTPTATPIQPPVTPYPQHYHQVPTANVIEPETFPDVTANGSIDEVENEFAIHTDGSQTDSANQDDNQAEQGGNDTPDFENKNTNQDELQIPCPSGHILHATRDMLDEEVICPICEEQFELKERNSLEAIEKRAILAEKREEKQERVLLYWGIGVMIAGVICVITFVLLYHHHNK
;
A
#
# COMPACT_ATOMS: atom_id res chain seq x y z
N MET A 1 8.47 5.66 -50.64
CA MET A 1 8.99 4.40 -50.09
C MET A 1 8.05 4.02 -48.96
N PRO A 2 7.37 2.88 -49.04
CA PRO A 2 6.49 2.48 -47.95
C PRO A 2 7.31 2.19 -46.69
N PHE A 3 6.75 2.46 -45.53
CA PHE A 3 7.30 2.08 -44.23
C PHE A 3 6.27 1.26 -43.45
N GLU A 4 6.77 0.36 -42.62
CA GLU A 4 5.93 -0.50 -41.79
C GLU A 4 5.75 0.12 -40.40
N PHE A 5 4.54 0.05 -39.87
CA PHE A 5 4.21 0.50 -38.52
C PHE A 5 3.17 -0.40 -37.88
N ARG A 6 2.99 -0.30 -36.56
CA ARG A 6 2.03 -1.11 -35.80
C ARG A 6 0.95 -0.24 -35.19
N CYS A 7 -0.30 -0.69 -35.27
CA CYS A 7 -1.38 -0.06 -34.52
C CYS A 7 -1.25 -0.37 -33.01
N PRO A 8 -1.96 0.34 -32.12
CA PRO A 8 -1.93 0.09 -30.67
C PRO A 8 -2.35 -1.34 -30.27
N GLN A 9 -3.05 -2.05 -31.16
CA GLN A 9 -3.46 -3.45 -30.98
C GLN A 9 -2.47 -4.46 -31.58
N GLY A 10 -1.31 -4.00 -32.08
CA GLY A 10 -0.20 -4.86 -32.53
C GLY A 10 -0.21 -5.28 -34.00
N HIS A 11 -1.22 -4.91 -34.79
CA HIS A 11 -1.29 -5.25 -36.22
C HIS A 11 -0.26 -4.48 -37.05
N LEU A 12 0.46 -5.18 -37.93
CA LEU A 12 1.45 -4.60 -38.84
C LEU A 12 0.73 -4.00 -40.06
N LEU A 13 1.03 -2.75 -40.37
CA LEU A 13 0.46 -1.96 -41.45
C LEU A 13 1.58 -1.31 -42.27
N GLU A 14 1.32 -1.05 -43.54
CA GLU A 14 2.25 -0.40 -44.46
C GLU A 14 1.66 0.94 -44.90
N GLY A 15 2.44 2.02 -44.82
CA GLY A 15 2.00 3.38 -45.15
C GLY A 15 3.11 4.20 -45.82
N GLU A 16 2.77 5.38 -46.31
CA GLU A 16 3.74 6.28 -46.94
C GLU A 16 4.21 7.35 -45.97
N ILE A 17 5.45 7.83 -46.13
CA ILE A 17 6.07 8.82 -45.21
C ILE A 17 5.21 10.09 -45.06
N GLU A 18 4.36 10.40 -46.03
CA GLU A 18 3.42 11.54 -46.03
C GLU A 18 2.25 11.36 -45.04
N ASP A 19 1.99 10.12 -44.61
CA ASP A 19 0.95 9.76 -43.63
C ASP A 19 1.44 9.95 -42.17
N VAL A 20 2.73 10.19 -41.98
CA VAL A 20 3.31 10.43 -40.66
C VAL A 20 2.67 11.67 -40.02
N GLY A 21 2.15 11.50 -38.81
CA GLY A 21 1.42 12.56 -38.10
C GLY A 21 -0.04 12.74 -38.52
N GLN A 22 -0.54 11.95 -39.47
CA GLN A 22 -1.98 11.92 -39.80
C GLN A 22 -2.73 10.89 -38.96
N ASP A 23 -4.04 11.12 -38.79
CA ASP A 23 -4.95 10.17 -38.16
C ASP A 23 -5.27 9.02 -39.12
N PHE A 24 -4.91 7.82 -38.71
CA PHE A 24 -5.13 6.58 -39.46
C PHE A 24 -6.16 5.69 -38.75
N ASN A 25 -6.94 4.93 -39.52
CA ASN A 25 -7.87 3.94 -38.98
C ASN A 25 -7.41 2.54 -39.37
N CYS A 26 -7.13 1.69 -38.36
CA CYS A 26 -6.68 0.33 -38.62
C CYS A 26 -7.79 -0.49 -39.32
N PRO A 27 -7.56 -1.04 -40.53
CA PRO A 27 -8.57 -1.83 -41.24
C PRO A 27 -8.88 -3.18 -40.56
N ILE A 28 -8.04 -3.62 -39.63
CA ILE A 28 -8.17 -4.91 -38.95
C ILE A 28 -9.02 -4.80 -37.67
N CYS A 29 -8.79 -3.76 -36.85
CA CYS A 29 -9.49 -3.59 -35.57
C CYS A 29 -10.37 -2.33 -35.46
N GLY A 30 -10.32 -1.42 -36.42
CA GLY A 30 -11.12 -0.19 -36.42
C GLY A 30 -10.68 0.91 -35.44
N VAL A 31 -9.54 0.72 -34.75
CA VAL A 31 -8.98 1.73 -33.85
C VAL A 31 -8.39 2.89 -34.65
N ARG A 32 -8.74 4.11 -34.24
CA ARG A 32 -8.21 5.36 -34.77
C ARG A 32 -6.99 5.81 -33.96
N PHE A 33 -5.88 6.12 -34.62
CA PHE A 33 -4.63 6.54 -33.98
C PHE A 33 -3.79 7.39 -34.92
N THR A 34 -2.87 8.17 -34.36
CA THR A 34 -1.94 9.01 -35.14
C THR A 34 -0.64 8.24 -35.38
N ILE A 35 -0.14 8.25 -36.62
CA ILE A 35 1.11 7.57 -36.98
C ILE A 35 2.30 8.32 -36.36
N PRO A 36 3.09 7.71 -35.45
CA PRO A 36 4.24 8.37 -34.86
C PRO A 36 5.33 8.59 -35.90
N SER A 37 5.93 9.78 -35.91
CA SER A 37 7.14 10.02 -36.69
C SER A 37 8.25 9.13 -36.14
N ALA A 38 8.69 8.15 -36.92
CA ALA A 38 9.85 7.36 -36.57
C ALA A 38 11.02 8.32 -36.27
N PRO A 39 11.81 8.08 -35.20
CA PRO A 39 13.05 8.81 -35.00
C PRO A 39 13.93 8.51 -36.22
N TYR A 40 14.15 9.54 -37.01
CA TYR A 40 15.06 9.58 -38.15
C TYR A 40 16.32 8.77 -37.82
N THR A 41 16.47 7.60 -38.45
CA THR A 41 17.77 6.95 -38.50
C THR A 41 18.69 7.90 -39.27
N PRO A 42 19.79 8.38 -38.67
CA PRO A 42 20.70 9.26 -39.39
C PRO A 42 21.22 8.48 -40.59
N THR A 43 20.93 9.03 -41.78
CA THR A 43 21.61 8.65 -43.01
C THR A 43 23.10 8.68 -42.73
N ALA A 44 23.76 7.53 -42.90
CA ALA A 44 25.17 7.34 -42.62
C ALA A 44 26.01 8.44 -43.30
N THR A 45 26.40 9.45 -42.52
CA THR A 45 27.47 10.37 -42.90
C THR A 45 28.79 9.62 -42.96
N PRO A 46 29.63 9.87 -43.97
CA PRO A 46 30.91 9.18 -44.14
C PRO A 46 31.85 9.47 -42.96
N ILE A 47 32.35 8.38 -42.38
CA ILE A 47 33.55 8.18 -41.55
C ILE A 47 34.25 9.48 -41.14
N GLN A 48 34.03 9.92 -39.90
CA GLN A 48 34.99 10.77 -39.18
C GLN A 48 36.03 9.89 -38.44
N PRO A 49 37.30 10.32 -38.36
CA PRO A 49 38.35 9.59 -37.65
C PRO A 49 38.11 9.52 -36.13
N PRO A 50 38.73 8.53 -35.45
CA PRO A 50 38.41 8.17 -34.07
C PRO A 50 38.73 9.33 -33.12
N VAL A 51 37.69 9.83 -32.45
CA VAL A 51 37.83 10.78 -31.34
C VAL A 51 38.16 9.98 -30.08
N THR A 52 39.22 10.40 -29.41
CA THR A 52 39.79 9.80 -28.21
C THR A 52 38.81 9.67 -27.04
N PRO A 53 38.96 8.65 -26.18
CA PRO A 53 38.12 8.46 -25.01
C PRO A 53 38.35 9.57 -23.99
N TYR A 54 37.31 10.33 -23.68
CA TYR A 54 37.28 11.22 -22.53
C TYR A 54 37.28 10.40 -21.23
N PRO A 55 38.06 10.78 -20.20
CA PRO A 55 37.96 10.19 -18.88
C PRO A 55 36.60 10.54 -18.25
N GLN A 56 35.91 9.50 -17.80
CA GLN A 56 34.68 9.58 -17.00
C GLN A 56 34.95 10.41 -15.74
N HIS A 57 34.35 11.59 -15.67
CA HIS A 57 34.34 12.40 -14.47
C HIS A 57 33.19 11.91 -13.59
N TYR A 58 33.50 10.97 -12.70
CA TYR A 58 32.58 10.50 -11.68
C TYR A 58 32.18 11.68 -10.79
N HIS A 59 30.91 12.09 -10.86
CA HIS A 59 30.32 12.92 -9.83
C HIS A 59 30.21 12.08 -8.56
N GLN A 60 31.11 12.34 -7.62
CA GLN A 60 30.97 11.90 -6.23
C GLN A 60 29.73 12.57 -5.65
N VAL A 61 28.72 11.75 -5.36
CA VAL A 61 27.59 12.14 -4.51
C VAL A 61 28.16 12.50 -3.13
N PRO A 62 27.76 13.64 -2.53
CA PRO A 62 28.19 14.00 -1.19
C PRO A 62 27.81 12.89 -0.22
N THR A 63 28.81 12.33 0.46
CA THR A 63 28.66 11.43 1.59
C THR A 63 27.89 12.17 2.68
N ALA A 64 26.58 11.95 2.74
CA ALA A 64 25.79 12.33 3.91
C ALA A 64 26.33 11.54 5.10
N ASN A 65 26.67 12.26 6.17
CA ASN A 65 27.17 11.75 7.43
C ASN A 65 26.55 10.40 7.79
N VAL A 66 27.42 9.40 7.85
CA VAL A 66 27.22 8.19 8.65
C VAL A 66 27.07 8.67 10.08
N ILE A 67 25.83 8.69 10.57
CA ILE A 67 25.55 8.80 11.99
C ILE A 67 25.96 7.46 12.59
N GLU A 68 27.03 7.54 13.37
CA GLU A 68 27.56 6.52 14.26
C GLU A 68 26.42 5.87 15.07
N PRO A 69 26.26 4.53 15.03
CA PRO A 69 25.32 3.87 15.92
C PRO A 69 25.86 3.95 17.35
N GLU A 70 25.30 4.90 18.09
CA GLU A 70 25.45 5.01 19.54
C GLU A 70 25.25 3.62 20.17
N THR A 71 26.27 3.24 20.92
CA THR A 71 26.37 1.98 21.64
C THR A 71 25.29 1.97 22.73
N PHE A 72 24.23 1.18 22.53
CA PHE A 72 23.24 0.95 23.58
C PHE A 72 23.93 0.26 24.77
N PRO A 73 23.86 0.81 25.99
CA PRO A 73 24.38 0.13 27.16
C PRO A 73 23.56 -1.14 27.41
N ASP A 74 24.29 -2.25 27.49
CA ASP A 74 23.87 -3.55 27.99
C ASP A 74 23.30 -3.39 29.41
N VAL A 75 21.96 -3.35 29.51
CA VAL A 75 21.26 -3.43 30.79
C VAL A 75 21.02 -4.90 31.08
N THR A 76 22.06 -5.53 31.62
CA THR A 76 21.96 -6.79 32.37
C THR A 76 21.30 -6.48 33.72
N ALA A 77 19.97 -6.41 33.74
CA ALA A 77 19.19 -6.43 34.96
C ALA A 77 18.69 -7.87 35.20
N ASN A 78 19.43 -8.56 36.06
CA ASN A 78 19.00 -9.76 36.75
C ASN A 78 17.64 -9.51 37.42
N GLY A 79 16.59 -10.12 36.89
CA GLY A 79 15.27 -10.20 37.50
C GLY A 79 14.75 -11.61 37.35
N SER A 80 15.04 -12.44 38.36
CA SER A 80 14.36 -13.71 38.60
C SER A 80 12.85 -13.46 38.64
N ILE A 81 12.13 -14.02 37.67
CA ILE A 81 10.69 -14.18 37.78
C ILE A 81 10.47 -15.68 37.83
N ASP A 82 10.13 -16.12 39.03
CA ASP A 82 9.71 -17.47 39.33
C ASP A 82 8.58 -17.93 38.39
N GLU A 83 8.63 -19.22 38.11
CA GLU A 83 7.64 -20.02 37.41
C GLU A 83 6.23 -19.69 37.90
N VAL A 84 5.40 -19.16 37.00
CA VAL A 84 3.95 -19.30 37.12
C VAL A 84 3.46 -19.89 35.82
N GLU A 85 3.25 -21.21 35.86
CA GLU A 85 2.50 -21.95 34.87
C GLU A 85 1.10 -21.31 34.76
N ASN A 86 0.88 -20.56 33.69
CA ASN A 86 -0.46 -20.12 33.34
C ASN A 86 -0.93 -20.96 32.16
N GLU A 87 -1.61 -22.06 32.49
CA GLU A 87 -2.46 -22.76 31.54
C GLU A 87 -3.50 -21.74 31.03
N PHE A 88 -3.48 -21.47 29.73
CA PHE A 88 -4.62 -20.82 29.10
C PHE A 88 -4.98 -21.65 27.87
N ALA A 89 -5.73 -22.71 28.15
CA ALA A 89 -6.55 -23.36 27.15
C ALA A 89 -7.59 -22.34 26.67
N ILE A 90 -7.37 -21.77 25.48
CA ILE A 90 -8.41 -21.03 24.77
C ILE A 90 -9.35 -22.06 24.15
N HIS A 91 -10.30 -22.52 24.96
CA HIS A 91 -11.56 -23.08 24.49
C HIS A 91 -12.43 -21.90 24.02
N THR A 92 -12.56 -21.75 22.71
CA THR A 92 -13.46 -20.76 22.09
C THR A 92 -14.79 -21.43 21.79
N ASP A 93 -15.61 -21.55 22.84
CA ASP A 93 -16.98 -22.01 22.75
C ASP A 93 -17.79 -21.20 23.77
N GLY A 94 -18.44 -20.15 23.27
CA GLY A 94 -19.12 -19.17 24.10
C GLY A 94 -19.92 -18.18 23.26
N SER A 95 -20.86 -18.73 22.48
CA SER A 95 -21.99 -17.98 21.95
C SER A 95 -22.78 -17.38 23.12
N GLN A 96 -22.70 -16.07 23.30
CA GLN A 96 -23.68 -15.30 24.07
C GLN A 96 -23.89 -13.95 23.39
N THR A 97 -24.87 -13.97 22.50
CA THR A 97 -25.61 -12.81 22.03
C THR A 97 -26.52 -12.34 23.16
N ASP A 98 -26.22 -11.18 23.76
CA ASP A 98 -27.21 -10.44 24.53
C ASP A 98 -27.47 -9.09 23.87
N SER A 99 -28.65 -9.06 23.26
CA SER A 99 -29.48 -7.95 22.83
C SER A 99 -29.39 -6.70 23.73
N ALA A 100 -29.28 -5.52 23.10
CA ALA A 100 -30.26 -4.45 23.31
C ALA A 100 -30.04 -3.25 22.37
N ASN A 101 -31.10 -2.95 21.63
CA ASN A 101 -31.48 -1.65 21.06
C ASN A 101 -30.66 -1.11 19.88
N GLN A 102 -31.08 -1.51 18.68
CA GLN A 102 -31.21 -0.53 17.62
C GLN A 102 -32.57 -0.70 16.92
N ASP A 103 -33.27 0.42 16.85
CA ASP A 103 -34.67 0.63 16.47
C ASP A 103 -34.79 0.52 14.95
N ASP A 104 -35.20 -0.65 14.45
CA ASP A 104 -35.41 -0.91 13.02
C ASP A 104 -36.81 -0.47 12.60
N ASN A 105 -36.88 0.74 12.03
CA ASN A 105 -37.94 1.15 11.11
C ASN A 105 -37.34 1.41 9.73
N GLN A 106 -37.14 0.37 8.92
CA GLN A 106 -37.31 0.54 7.47
C GLN A 106 -37.51 -0.77 6.68
N ALA A 107 -38.79 -0.97 6.37
CA ALA A 107 -39.34 -1.47 5.11
C ALA A 107 -38.45 -2.29 4.16
N GLU A 108 -38.84 -3.56 4.04
CA GLU A 108 -38.92 -4.36 2.82
C GLU A 108 -38.30 -3.76 1.54
N GLN A 109 -37.16 -4.31 1.13
CA GLN A 109 -36.85 -4.49 -0.27
C GLN A 109 -36.41 -5.93 -0.51
N GLY A 110 -37.32 -6.71 -1.08
CA GLY A 110 -36.99 -7.98 -1.72
C GLY A 110 -36.03 -7.71 -2.88
N GLY A 111 -34.87 -8.36 -2.83
CA GLY A 111 -33.83 -8.26 -3.85
C GLY A 111 -33.10 -9.59 -3.97
N ASN A 112 -33.76 -10.54 -4.62
CA ASN A 112 -33.19 -11.64 -5.40
C ASN A 112 -31.69 -11.94 -5.19
N ASP A 113 -31.37 -12.78 -4.20
CA ASP A 113 -30.04 -13.38 -4.00
C ASP A 113 -29.77 -14.46 -5.07
N THR A 114 -29.55 -14.03 -6.30
CA THR A 114 -28.82 -14.85 -7.28
C THR A 114 -27.36 -14.43 -7.15
N PRO A 115 -26.42 -15.33 -6.79
CA PRO A 115 -25.01 -15.00 -6.83
C PRO A 115 -24.62 -14.76 -8.29
N ASP A 116 -24.50 -13.50 -8.64
CA ASP A 116 -24.12 -13.00 -9.97
C ASP A 116 -22.63 -13.31 -10.19
N PHE A 117 -22.35 -14.53 -10.65
CA PHE A 117 -21.00 -15.02 -10.94
C PHE A 117 -20.43 -14.50 -12.27
N GLU A 118 -21.20 -13.72 -13.03
CA GLU A 118 -20.82 -13.22 -14.34
C GLU A 118 -21.00 -11.71 -14.38
N ASN A 119 -20.06 -10.95 -13.82
CA ASN A 119 -19.65 -9.59 -14.27
C ASN A 119 -19.00 -8.75 -13.15
N LYS A 120 -17.87 -9.22 -12.59
CA LYS A 120 -16.96 -8.35 -11.85
C LYS A 120 -15.53 -8.91 -11.86
N ASN A 121 -14.63 -8.13 -12.44
CA ASN A 121 -13.20 -8.05 -12.11
C ASN A 121 -12.20 -8.97 -12.79
N THR A 122 -11.97 -8.77 -14.08
CA THR A 122 -10.67 -9.08 -14.70
C THR A 122 -9.62 -7.98 -14.47
N ASN A 123 -9.82 -7.06 -13.51
CA ASN A 123 -8.96 -5.89 -13.26
C ASN A 123 -8.78 -5.55 -11.75
N GLN A 124 -9.35 -6.28 -10.79
CA GLN A 124 -9.16 -5.96 -9.35
C GLN A 124 -7.87 -6.50 -8.73
N ASP A 125 -7.14 -7.34 -9.43
CA ASP A 125 -5.88 -7.87 -8.93
C ASP A 125 -4.67 -7.09 -9.44
N GLU A 126 -4.87 -5.98 -10.17
CA GLU A 126 -3.78 -5.14 -10.67
C GLU A 126 -3.41 -4.07 -9.63
N LEU A 127 -2.30 -4.30 -8.95
CA LEU A 127 -1.73 -3.41 -7.94
C LEU A 127 -0.64 -2.55 -8.56
N GLN A 128 -0.68 -1.24 -8.25
CA GLN A 128 0.39 -0.32 -8.61
C GLN A 128 1.44 -0.27 -7.51
N ILE A 129 2.65 -0.70 -7.84
CA ILE A 129 3.76 -0.78 -6.90
C ILE A 129 4.84 0.20 -7.34
N PRO A 130 5.21 1.19 -6.51
CA PRO A 130 6.28 2.12 -6.81
C PRO A 130 7.63 1.45 -6.59
N CYS A 131 8.49 1.54 -7.60
CA CYS A 131 9.89 1.19 -7.52
C CYS A 131 10.65 2.20 -6.63
N PRO A 132 11.73 1.83 -5.93
CA PRO A 132 12.61 2.75 -5.20
C PRO A 132 13.11 3.94 -6.02
N SER A 133 13.28 3.76 -7.34
CA SER A 133 13.64 4.82 -8.28
C SER A 133 12.46 5.72 -8.71
N GLY A 134 11.24 5.46 -8.26
CA GLY A 134 10.05 6.28 -8.51
C GLY A 134 9.17 5.85 -9.70
N HIS A 135 9.46 4.72 -10.35
CA HIS A 135 8.63 4.20 -11.44
C HIS A 135 7.41 3.44 -10.92
N ILE A 136 6.29 3.49 -11.65
CA ILE A 136 5.06 2.77 -11.31
C ILE A 136 5.03 1.46 -12.10
N LEU A 137 5.03 0.32 -11.41
CA LEU A 137 4.86 -0.99 -12.02
C LEU A 137 3.46 -1.51 -11.76
N HIS A 138 2.89 -2.13 -12.77
CA HIS A 138 1.63 -2.85 -12.70
C HIS A 138 1.94 -4.32 -12.43
N ALA A 139 1.55 -4.81 -11.27
CA ALA A 139 1.76 -6.18 -10.86
C ALA A 139 0.45 -6.82 -10.43
N THR A 140 0.24 -8.08 -10.80
CA THR A 140 -0.94 -8.83 -10.36
C THR A 140 -0.75 -9.33 -8.93
N ARG A 141 -1.85 -9.62 -8.23
CA ARG A 141 -1.78 -10.07 -6.84
C ARG A 141 -0.96 -11.35 -6.64
N ASP A 142 -0.91 -12.20 -7.67
CA ASP A 142 -0.16 -13.45 -7.66
C ASP A 142 1.36 -13.26 -7.77
N MET A 143 1.83 -12.09 -8.22
CA MET A 143 3.26 -11.74 -8.29
C MET A 143 3.78 -11.09 -6.99
N LEU A 144 2.92 -10.95 -5.97
CA LEU A 144 3.36 -10.48 -4.68
C LEU A 144 4.20 -11.55 -3.97
N ASP A 145 5.16 -11.08 -3.18
CA ASP A 145 6.18 -11.86 -2.49
C ASP A 145 7.24 -12.52 -3.40
N GLU A 146 7.22 -12.21 -4.70
CA GLU A 146 8.31 -12.54 -5.62
C GLU A 146 9.31 -11.38 -5.76
N GLU A 147 10.58 -11.71 -6.02
CA GLU A 147 11.60 -10.73 -6.41
C GLU A 147 11.45 -10.42 -7.90
N VAL A 148 11.12 -9.18 -8.24
CA VAL A 148 11.11 -8.72 -9.65
C VAL A 148 12.16 -7.66 -9.90
N ILE A 149 12.47 -7.52 -11.18
CA ILE A 149 13.38 -6.50 -11.69
C ILE A 149 12.57 -5.42 -12.38
N CYS A 150 12.78 -4.16 -12.01
CA CYS A 150 12.19 -3.05 -12.75
C CYS A 150 12.78 -2.98 -14.17
N PRO A 151 11.98 -2.98 -15.25
CA PRO A 151 12.51 -2.90 -16.61
C PRO A 151 13.10 -1.53 -16.96
N ILE A 152 12.88 -0.50 -16.13
CA ILE A 152 13.33 0.87 -16.40
C ILE A 152 14.66 1.18 -15.70
N CYS A 153 14.87 0.68 -14.48
CA CYS A 153 16.08 0.95 -13.68
C CYS A 153 16.90 -0.31 -13.34
N GLU A 154 16.43 -1.51 -13.72
CA GLU A 154 17.05 -2.82 -13.48
C GLU A 154 17.31 -3.16 -12.00
N GLU A 155 16.68 -2.42 -11.08
CA GLU A 155 16.80 -2.66 -9.65
C GLU A 155 15.92 -3.85 -9.22
N GLN A 156 16.49 -4.75 -8.42
CA GLN A 156 15.81 -5.91 -7.84
C GLN A 156 15.13 -5.51 -6.54
N PHE A 157 13.84 -5.78 -6.42
CA PHE A 157 13.08 -5.56 -5.20
C PHE A 157 11.96 -6.57 -5.04
N GLU A 158 11.57 -6.81 -3.79
CA GLU A 158 10.53 -7.75 -3.41
C GLU A 158 9.15 -7.06 -3.44
N LEU A 159 8.19 -7.61 -4.18
CA LEU A 159 6.82 -7.08 -4.22
C LEU A 159 6.06 -7.41 -2.94
N LYS A 160 6.31 -6.67 -1.88
CA LYS A 160 5.50 -6.81 -0.67
C LYS A 160 4.18 -6.05 -0.81
N GLU A 161 3.07 -6.68 -0.44
CA GLU A 161 1.72 -6.05 -0.43
C GLU A 161 1.72 -4.78 0.42
N ARG A 162 2.55 -4.78 1.46
CA ARG A 162 2.75 -3.67 2.38
C ARG A 162 3.26 -2.38 1.70
N ASN A 163 3.82 -2.48 0.50
CA ASN A 163 4.38 -1.38 -0.28
C ASN A 163 3.47 -0.95 -1.43
N SER A 164 2.31 -1.59 -1.64
CA SER A 164 1.35 -1.12 -2.64
C SER A 164 0.80 0.25 -2.23
N LEU A 165 0.57 1.14 -3.20
CA LEU A 165 0.03 2.47 -2.93
C LEU A 165 -1.32 2.40 -2.20
N GLU A 166 -2.14 1.42 -2.56
CA GLU A 166 -3.44 1.18 -1.92
C GLU A 166 -3.29 0.73 -0.47
N ALA A 167 -2.30 -0.12 -0.15
CA ALA A 167 -2.04 -0.51 1.24
C ALA A 167 -1.50 0.65 2.08
N ILE A 168 -0.68 1.52 1.48
CA ILE A 168 -0.17 2.73 2.14
C ILE A 168 -1.33 3.70 2.44
N GLU A 169 -2.18 3.98 1.45
CA GLU A 169 -3.35 4.86 1.62
C GLU A 169 -4.32 4.31 2.67
N LYS A 170 -4.65 3.02 2.58
CA LYS A 170 -5.55 2.37 3.55
C LYS A 170 -4.98 2.41 4.97
N ARG A 171 -3.67 2.28 5.13
CA ARG A 171 -3.01 2.40 6.44
C ARG A 171 -3.05 3.83 6.97
N ALA A 172 -2.87 4.83 6.11
CA ALA A 172 -2.98 6.24 6.50
C ALA A 172 -4.39 6.57 7.03
N ILE A 173 -5.42 6.14 6.30
CA ILE A 173 -6.83 6.34 6.70
C ILE A 173 -7.15 5.59 8.02
N LEU A 174 -6.60 4.39 8.21
CA LEU A 174 -6.80 3.63 9.44
C LEU A 174 -5.99 4.19 10.62
N ALA A 175 -4.82 4.78 10.38
CA ALA A 175 -4.03 5.44 11.40
C ALA A 175 -4.78 6.66 11.95
N GLU A 176 -5.34 7.48 11.05
CA GLU A 176 -6.20 8.62 11.42
C GLU A 176 -7.40 8.18 12.28
N LYS A 177 -8.08 7.10 11.88
CA LYS A 177 -9.20 6.54 12.68
C LYS A 177 -8.80 5.94 14.02
N ARG A 178 -7.53 5.54 14.22
CA ARG A 178 -7.05 5.02 15.51
C ARG A 178 -6.83 6.14 16.51
N GLU A 179 -6.39 7.31 16.05
CA GLU A 179 -6.21 8.49 16.90
C GLU A 179 -7.55 8.93 17.51
N GLU A 180 -8.64 8.95 16.71
CA GLU A 180 -9.99 9.30 17.21
C GLU A 180 -10.56 8.34 18.27
N LYS A 181 -10.08 7.09 18.31
CA LYS A 181 -10.54 6.08 19.29
C LYS A 181 -9.74 6.17 20.59
N GLN A 182 -8.46 6.49 20.50
CA GLN A 182 -7.58 6.53 21.65
C GLN A 182 -7.97 7.67 22.62
N GLU A 183 -8.46 8.79 22.09
CA GLU A 183 -8.96 9.90 22.91
C GLU A 183 -10.17 9.52 23.77
N ARG A 184 -11.11 8.74 23.20
CA ARG A 184 -12.30 8.29 23.94
C ARG A 184 -11.94 7.33 25.06
N VAL A 185 -11.01 6.40 24.81
CA VAL A 185 -10.57 5.43 25.83
C VAL A 185 -9.89 6.15 27.01
N LEU A 186 -9.02 7.13 26.74
CA LEU A 186 -8.39 7.95 27.78
C LEU A 186 -9.41 8.73 28.61
N LEU A 187 -10.40 9.36 27.97
CA LEU A 187 -11.45 10.11 28.65
C LEU A 187 -12.31 9.22 29.55
N TYR A 188 -12.73 8.03 29.07
CA TYR A 188 -13.48 7.07 29.89
C TYR A 188 -12.67 6.55 31.07
N TRP A 189 -11.38 6.28 30.89
CA TRP A 189 -10.49 5.90 32.00
C TRP A 189 -10.39 7.00 33.06
N GLY A 190 -10.25 8.27 32.63
CA GLY A 190 -10.23 9.42 33.54
C GLY A 190 -11.52 9.58 34.35
N ILE A 191 -12.68 9.46 33.70
CA ILE A 191 -13.98 9.47 34.39
C ILE A 191 -14.08 8.30 35.39
N GLY A 192 -13.64 7.10 34.98
CA GLY A 192 -13.62 5.92 35.83
C GLY A 192 -12.81 6.12 37.12
N VAL A 193 -11.62 6.69 37.02
CA VAL A 193 -10.75 7.00 38.18
C VAL A 193 -11.40 8.02 39.11
N MET A 194 -12.04 9.07 38.56
CA MET A 194 -12.76 10.07 39.34
C MET A 194 -13.93 9.46 40.12
N ILE A 195 -14.77 8.66 39.46
CA ILE A 195 -15.91 7.99 40.11
C ILE A 195 -15.43 7.04 41.21
N ALA A 196 -14.40 6.24 40.93
CA ALA A 196 -13.80 5.34 41.91
C ALA A 196 -13.28 6.11 43.14
N GLY A 197 -12.60 7.24 42.94
CA GLY A 197 -12.13 8.11 44.02
C GLY A 197 -13.27 8.63 44.92
N VAL A 198 -14.37 9.11 44.33
CA VAL A 198 -15.53 9.58 45.08
C VAL A 198 -16.17 8.45 45.89
N ILE A 199 -16.33 7.25 45.30
CA ILE A 199 -16.86 6.07 45.99
C ILE A 199 -15.96 5.67 47.16
N CYS A 200 -14.63 5.68 46.98
CA CYS A 200 -13.67 5.41 48.05
C CYS A 200 -13.77 6.40 49.21
N VAL A 201 -13.95 7.70 48.94
CA VAL A 201 -14.11 8.71 50.00
C VAL A 201 -15.43 8.51 50.76
N ILE A 202 -16.54 8.28 50.05
CA ILE A 202 -17.85 8.06 50.67
C ILE A 202 -17.82 6.81 51.56
N THR A 203 -17.29 5.70 51.06
CA THR A 203 -17.14 4.45 51.83
C THR A 203 -16.25 4.65 53.05
N PHE A 204 -15.14 5.38 52.92
CA PHE A 204 -14.29 5.73 54.05
C PHE A 204 -15.02 6.55 55.13
N VAL A 205 -15.79 7.56 54.74
CA VAL A 205 -16.58 8.38 55.69
C VAL A 205 -17.63 7.53 56.42
N LEU A 206 -18.30 6.62 55.71
CA LEU A 206 -19.28 5.72 56.32
C LEU A 206 -18.63 4.75 57.32
N LEU A 207 -17.47 4.17 56.96
CA LEU A 207 -16.71 3.30 57.86
C LEU A 207 -16.21 4.06 59.09
N TYR A 208 -15.69 5.28 58.89
CA TYR A 208 -15.25 6.15 59.98
C TYR A 208 -16.39 6.49 60.94
N HIS A 209 -17.56 6.84 60.41
CA HIS A 209 -18.74 7.13 61.21
C HIS A 209 -19.25 5.90 61.97
N HIS A 210 -19.21 4.70 61.36
CA HIS A 210 -19.61 3.46 62.02
C HIS A 210 -18.65 3.09 63.16
N HIS A 211 -17.35 3.33 63.00
CA HIS A 211 -16.36 3.02 64.02
C HIS A 211 -16.43 3.96 65.24
N ASN A 212 -16.90 5.20 65.06
CA ASN A 212 -16.94 6.19 66.13
C ASN A 212 -18.25 6.19 66.95
N LYS A 213 -19.19 5.30 66.66
CA LYS A 213 -20.49 5.20 67.31
C LYS A 213 -20.55 3.96 68.22
#